data_AF-A0A6S7HX29-F1
#
_entry.id   AF-A0A6S7HX29-F1
#
_cell.length_a   1.000
_cell.length_b   1.000
_cell.length_c   1.000
_cell.angle_alpha   90.00
_cell.angle_beta   90.00
_cell.angle_gamma   90.00
#
_symmetry.space_group_name_H-M   'P 1'
#
loop_
_entity.id
_entity.type
_entity.pdbx_description
1 polymer ?
#
loop_
_entity_poly.entity_id
_entity_poly.type
_entity_poly.pdbx_seq_one_letter_code
_entity_poly.pdbx_strand_id
1 'polypeptide(L)'
;MLAPVREKAGLAHVNVTKKNKNNSRVYDRRHILRAVLCKDRETSAHEAQGRGRGCVGLATQGDYLRLQGDYHHNMNTLETGEGELITVRRLGNGETKKNVQDFLPCEFCLGFFRKWDLWKHQASCPNNPPPSQQPRPYDNPVLNKILCYMNRGAIADIVRKDDLIKMLGAFLLEKEGERDCQLVSQKMRELGRLLQQLMVVENNEAVQLSDFIKPEKFDVIIKAVRETTGFMPPIRGQQEVNIPSLALKLRHSLSKCATLLHNQAICARNDLMAKEIKYFQKLMRSEWEYKISHHSLSTLKERKMNAVQVLPLAEDMKKLRKFVKEAITEHSRQLKLSPNVQKLDRTCEAAFGEGGDVK
;
A
#
# COMPACT_ATOMS: atom_id res chain seq x y z
N MET A 1 -15.87 -7.65 -4.80
CA MET A 1 -15.78 -8.94 -4.09
C MET A 1 -16.05 -10.05 -5.09
N LEU A 2 -15.01 -10.76 -5.53
CA LEU A 2 -15.14 -11.99 -6.33
C LEU A 2 -15.21 -13.16 -5.34
N ALA A 3 -16.28 -13.95 -5.41
CA ALA A 3 -16.48 -15.09 -4.52
C ALA A 3 -15.40 -16.17 -4.72
N PRO A 4 -14.98 -16.90 -3.67
CA PRO A 4 -14.06 -18.01 -3.81
C PRO A 4 -14.78 -19.21 -4.44
N VAL A 5 -14.26 -19.72 -5.54
CA VAL A 5 -14.73 -20.97 -6.16
C VAL A 5 -14.37 -22.13 -5.23
N ARG A 6 -15.39 -22.80 -4.66
CA ARG A 6 -15.24 -24.02 -3.88
C ARG A 6 -14.73 -25.15 -4.78
N GLU A 7 -13.61 -25.77 -4.42
CA GLU A 7 -13.16 -27.05 -5.01
C GLU A 7 -14.18 -28.15 -4.67
N LYS A 8 -14.89 -28.64 -5.68
CA LYS A 8 -15.48 -29.99 -5.64
C LYS A 8 -14.57 -30.91 -6.45
N ALA A 9 -13.95 -31.85 -5.75
CA ALA A 9 -13.23 -32.97 -6.32
C ALA A 9 -14.22 -33.91 -7.05
N GLY A 10 -14.22 -33.82 -8.37
CA GLY A 10 -14.85 -34.74 -9.31
C GLY A 10 -14.37 -34.32 -10.69
N LEU A 11 -13.81 -35.24 -11.49
CA LEU A 11 -13.33 -34.95 -12.84
C LEU A 11 -14.51 -34.56 -13.74
N ALA A 12 -14.89 -33.29 -13.69
CA ALA A 12 -15.87 -32.70 -14.57
C ALA A 12 -15.13 -32.30 -15.86
N HIS A 13 -15.48 -32.93 -16.98
CA HIS A 13 -14.79 -32.75 -18.27
C HIS A 13 -15.24 -31.44 -18.95
N VAL A 14 -14.76 -30.30 -18.47
CA VAL A 14 -14.95 -29.01 -19.17
C VAL A 14 -13.92 -28.89 -20.29
N ASN A 15 -14.40 -28.78 -21.53
CA ASN A 15 -13.56 -28.62 -22.71
C ASN A 15 -13.54 -27.16 -23.20
N VAL A 16 -12.50 -26.77 -23.93
CA VAL A 16 -12.41 -25.45 -24.57
C VAL A 16 -12.86 -25.55 -26.02
N THR A 17 -13.75 -24.65 -26.44
CA THR A 17 -14.33 -24.64 -27.81
C THR A 17 -13.28 -24.62 -28.93
N LYS A 18 -13.36 -25.55 -29.89
CA LYS A 18 -12.48 -25.66 -31.08
C LYS A 18 -13.07 -24.97 -32.32
N LYS A 19 -12.28 -24.78 -33.40
CA LYS A 19 -12.74 -24.22 -34.69
C LYS A 19 -13.36 -25.30 -35.59
N ASN A 20 -14.33 -24.92 -36.45
CA ASN A 20 -14.85 -25.79 -37.51
C ASN A 20 -13.98 -25.74 -38.78
N LYS A 21 -14.25 -26.61 -39.76
CA LYS A 21 -13.48 -26.73 -41.01
C LYS A 21 -13.44 -25.45 -41.87
N ASN A 22 -14.43 -24.56 -41.72
CA ASN A 22 -14.55 -23.33 -42.50
C ASN A 22 -14.12 -22.07 -41.71
N ASN A 23 -13.44 -22.25 -40.57
CA ASN A 23 -12.99 -21.16 -39.69
C ASN A 23 -14.12 -20.21 -39.24
N SER A 24 -15.38 -20.65 -39.33
CA SER A 24 -16.59 -19.90 -38.98
C SER A 24 -17.08 -20.30 -37.59
N ARG A 25 -17.70 -19.36 -36.88
CA ARG A 25 -18.24 -19.61 -35.55
C ARG A 25 -19.63 -20.24 -35.68
N VAL A 26 -19.81 -21.44 -35.16
CA VAL A 26 -21.14 -22.06 -35.00
C VAL A 26 -21.68 -21.58 -33.66
N TYR A 27 -22.77 -20.81 -33.68
CA TYR A 27 -23.49 -20.38 -32.48
C TYR A 27 -24.73 -21.25 -32.30
N ASP A 28 -24.97 -21.73 -31.08
CA ASP A 28 -26.30 -22.20 -30.71
C ASP A 28 -27.19 -20.95 -30.51
N ARG A 29 -28.38 -20.92 -31.14
CA ARG A 29 -29.33 -19.80 -31.07
C ARG A 29 -29.73 -19.46 -29.62
N ARG A 30 -29.56 -20.40 -28.68
CA ARG A 30 -29.84 -20.19 -27.24
C ARG A 30 -28.90 -19.19 -26.56
N HIS A 31 -27.67 -18.99 -27.07
CA HIS A 31 -26.68 -18.09 -26.45
C HIS A 31 -27.03 -16.60 -26.61
N ILE A 32 -27.69 -16.22 -27.70
CA ILE A 32 -28.12 -14.82 -27.91
C ILE A 32 -29.34 -14.49 -27.04
N LEU A 33 -30.28 -15.43 -26.90
CA LEU A 33 -31.49 -15.23 -26.11
C LEU A 33 -31.21 -14.99 -24.63
N ARG A 34 -30.17 -15.61 -24.05
CA ARG A 34 -29.84 -15.46 -22.62
C ARG A 34 -29.41 -14.03 -22.26
N ALA A 35 -28.77 -13.31 -23.19
CA ALA A 35 -28.43 -11.89 -23.01
C ALA A 35 -29.64 -10.96 -23.10
N VAL A 36 -30.66 -11.34 -23.90
CA VAL A 36 -31.91 -10.57 -24.06
C VAL A 36 -32.85 -10.79 -22.88
N LEU A 37 -32.92 -12.00 -22.33
CA LEU A 37 -33.79 -12.35 -21.20
C LEU A 37 -33.29 -11.82 -19.84
N CYS A 38 -32.02 -11.40 -19.73
CA CYS A 38 -31.50 -10.75 -18.53
C CYS A 38 -31.74 -9.24 -18.47
N LYS A 39 -32.34 -8.62 -19.50
CA LYS A 39 -32.57 -7.17 -19.56
C LYS A 39 -33.78 -6.65 -18.77
N ASP A 40 -34.58 -7.51 -18.14
CA ASP A 40 -35.78 -7.07 -17.40
C ASP A 40 -35.51 -6.55 -15.97
N ARG A 41 -34.27 -6.25 -15.61
CA ARG A 41 -33.96 -5.41 -14.43
C ARG A 41 -32.84 -4.43 -14.77
N GLU A 42 -33.20 -3.14 -14.70
CA GLU A 42 -32.36 -1.94 -14.72
C GLU A 42 -32.06 -1.30 -16.09
N THR A 43 -32.96 -0.39 -16.48
CA THR A 43 -32.77 0.65 -17.49
C THR A 43 -31.88 1.78 -16.99
N SER A 44 -30.97 2.28 -17.84
CA SER A 44 -30.90 3.70 -18.21
C SER A 44 -30.02 3.86 -19.45
N ALA A 45 -30.65 4.39 -20.50
CA ALA A 45 -30.04 4.73 -21.78
C ALA A 45 -29.31 6.07 -21.69
N HIS A 46 -28.14 6.17 -22.31
CA HIS A 46 -27.62 7.44 -22.81
C HIS A 46 -27.40 7.35 -24.31
N GLU A 47 -27.99 8.31 -25.00
CA GLU A 47 -28.02 8.52 -26.44
C GLU A 47 -26.61 8.67 -27.03
N ALA A 48 -26.41 8.18 -28.26
CA ALA A 48 -25.28 8.60 -29.08
C ALA A 48 -25.74 8.81 -30.54
N GLN A 49 -25.70 10.07 -30.94
CA GLN A 49 -25.79 10.55 -32.32
C GLN A 49 -24.73 9.87 -33.20
N GLY A 50 -25.14 9.46 -34.40
CA GLY A 50 -24.25 8.80 -35.34
C GLY A 50 -23.21 9.74 -35.97
N ARG A 51 -21.98 9.25 -36.17
CA ARG A 51 -21.03 9.73 -37.19
C ARG A 51 -20.04 8.63 -37.60
N GLY A 52 -19.77 8.59 -38.91
CA GLY A 52 -18.42 8.40 -39.48
C GLY A 52 -17.86 6.99 -39.61
N ARG A 53 -17.86 6.46 -40.83
CA ARG A 53 -17.12 5.25 -41.23
C ARG A 53 -15.62 5.54 -41.28
N GLY A 54 -14.83 4.59 -40.76
CA GLY A 54 -13.39 4.45 -41.06
C GLY A 54 -12.52 4.43 -39.80
N CYS A 55 -12.24 3.24 -39.28
CA CYS A 55 -11.00 2.84 -38.58
C CYS A 55 -11.13 1.38 -38.13
N VAL A 56 -10.09 0.59 -38.37
CA VAL A 56 -9.98 -0.80 -37.92
C VAL A 56 -9.91 -0.80 -36.38
N GLY A 57 -10.85 -1.46 -35.70
CA GLY A 57 -10.70 -1.83 -34.28
C GLY A 57 -11.66 -1.21 -33.25
N LEU A 58 -12.81 -0.68 -33.63
CA LEU A 58 -13.86 -0.34 -32.65
C LEU A 58 -14.66 -1.59 -32.29
N ALA A 59 -14.58 -2.05 -31.04
CA ALA A 59 -15.50 -3.05 -30.51
C ALA A 59 -16.91 -2.48 -30.61
N THR A 60 -17.77 -3.12 -31.40
CA THR A 60 -19.14 -2.65 -31.60
C THR A 60 -19.96 -2.93 -30.33
N GLN A 61 -21.03 -2.17 -30.07
CA GLN A 61 -21.97 -2.44 -28.97
C GLN A 61 -22.45 -3.91 -28.97
N GLY A 62 -22.55 -4.52 -30.15
CA GLY A 62 -22.89 -5.94 -30.32
C GLY A 62 -21.83 -6.90 -29.78
N ASP A 63 -20.54 -6.55 -29.85
CA ASP A 63 -19.45 -7.37 -29.30
C ASP A 63 -19.45 -7.39 -27.78
N TYR A 64 -19.77 -6.25 -27.15
CA TYR A 64 -19.88 -6.18 -25.69
C TYR A 64 -21.01 -7.06 -25.16
N LEU A 65 -22.22 -6.93 -25.74
CA LEU A 65 -23.38 -7.76 -25.37
C LEU A 65 -23.10 -9.25 -25.60
N ARG A 66 -22.36 -9.59 -26.66
CA ARG A 66 -21.94 -10.97 -26.93
C ARG A 66 -20.98 -11.48 -25.86
N LEU A 67 -19.96 -10.71 -25.49
CA LEU A 67 -18.98 -11.10 -24.45
C LEU A 67 -19.64 -11.23 -23.08
N GLN A 68 -20.63 -10.40 -22.78
CA GLN A 68 -21.44 -10.52 -21.57
C GLN A 68 -22.23 -11.85 -21.54
N GLY A 69 -22.88 -12.23 -22.65
CA GLY A 69 -23.54 -13.52 -22.78
C GLY A 69 -22.56 -14.70 -22.64
N ASP A 70 -21.41 -14.62 -23.31
CA ASP A 70 -20.33 -15.61 -23.22
C ASP A 70 -19.82 -15.75 -21.75
N TYR A 71 -19.70 -14.63 -21.03
CA TYR A 71 -19.29 -14.60 -19.62
C TYR A 71 -20.27 -15.35 -18.71
N HIS A 72 -21.57 -15.07 -18.82
CA HIS A 72 -22.59 -15.76 -18.00
C HIS A 72 -22.65 -17.26 -18.30
N HIS A 73 -22.53 -17.65 -19.58
CA HIS A 73 -22.42 -19.06 -19.96
C HIS A 73 -21.19 -19.73 -19.33
N ASN A 74 -20.02 -19.07 -19.41
CA ASN A 74 -18.79 -19.61 -18.87
C ASN A 74 -18.81 -19.71 -17.35
N MET A 75 -19.32 -18.70 -16.64
CA MET A 75 -19.45 -18.75 -15.18
C MET A 75 -20.34 -19.92 -14.75
N ASN A 76 -21.48 -20.11 -15.41
CA ASN A 76 -22.34 -21.26 -15.17
C ASN A 76 -21.61 -22.59 -15.47
N THR A 77 -20.82 -22.66 -16.55
CA THR A 77 -20.04 -23.86 -16.91
C THR A 77 -18.94 -24.18 -15.88
N LEU A 78 -18.32 -23.15 -15.30
CA LEU A 78 -17.32 -23.30 -14.23
C LEU A 78 -17.97 -23.74 -12.91
N GLU A 79 -19.19 -23.27 -12.62
CA GLU A 79 -19.96 -23.63 -11.44
C GLU A 79 -20.52 -25.06 -11.52
N THR A 80 -21.05 -25.46 -12.68
CA THR A 80 -21.63 -26.81 -12.87
C THR A 80 -20.56 -27.86 -13.16
N GLY A 81 -19.38 -27.47 -13.64
CA GLY A 81 -18.34 -28.39 -14.12
C GLY A 81 -18.71 -29.09 -15.43
N GLU A 82 -19.82 -28.72 -16.06
CA GLU A 82 -20.34 -29.37 -17.26
C GLU A 82 -20.47 -28.35 -18.40
N GLY A 83 -19.91 -28.70 -19.56
CA GLY A 83 -20.04 -27.90 -20.78
C GLY A 83 -18.71 -27.47 -21.39
N GLU A 84 -18.79 -26.50 -22.30
CA GLU A 84 -17.61 -25.96 -22.99
C GLU A 84 -17.36 -24.50 -22.63
N LEU A 85 -16.11 -24.19 -22.30
CA LEU A 85 -15.65 -22.83 -22.04
C LEU A 85 -15.43 -22.07 -23.37
N ILE A 86 -16.07 -20.90 -23.47
CA ILE A 86 -16.02 -20.02 -24.63
C ILE A 86 -14.92 -18.97 -24.43
N THR A 87 -13.84 -19.04 -25.18
CA THR A 87 -12.73 -18.07 -25.09
C THR A 87 -12.77 -17.08 -26.26
N VAL A 88 -12.25 -15.86 -26.05
CA VAL A 88 -12.24 -14.81 -27.08
C VAL A 88 -11.36 -15.20 -28.27
N ARG A 89 -10.20 -15.82 -27.99
CA ARG A 89 -9.35 -16.46 -28.99
C ARG A 89 -9.41 -17.98 -28.79
N ARG A 90 -9.99 -18.70 -29.76
CA ARG A 90 -10.03 -20.18 -29.77
C ARG A 90 -8.66 -20.76 -30.10
N LEU A 91 -8.36 -21.91 -29.51
CA LEU A 91 -7.06 -22.57 -29.62
C LEU A 91 -6.84 -23.16 -31.02
N GLY A 92 -5.58 -23.26 -31.43
CA GLY A 92 -5.21 -23.93 -32.68
C GLY A 92 -5.41 -25.45 -32.59
N ASN A 93 -5.54 -26.11 -33.75
CA ASN A 93 -5.87 -27.54 -33.85
C ASN A 93 -4.87 -28.49 -33.14
N GLY A 94 -3.68 -28.02 -32.75
CA GLY A 94 -2.65 -28.78 -32.03
C GLY A 94 -2.60 -28.60 -30.50
N GLU A 95 -3.43 -27.72 -29.91
CA GLU A 95 -3.41 -27.45 -28.46
C GLU A 95 -4.58 -28.16 -27.76
N THR A 96 -4.45 -29.46 -27.51
CA THR A 96 -5.56 -30.32 -27.07
C THR A 96 -5.74 -30.46 -25.56
N LYS A 97 -4.81 -29.94 -24.73
CA LYS A 97 -4.89 -30.05 -23.26
C LYS A 97 -4.41 -28.76 -22.60
N LYS A 98 -5.32 -27.85 -22.27
CA LYS A 98 -5.04 -26.77 -21.31
C LYS A 98 -6.06 -26.81 -20.21
N ASN A 99 -5.61 -26.54 -18.99
CA ASN A 99 -6.47 -26.59 -17.83
C ASN A 99 -7.47 -25.42 -17.93
N VAL A 100 -8.70 -25.67 -17.53
CA VAL A 100 -9.75 -24.65 -17.47
C VAL A 100 -9.30 -23.47 -16.60
N GLN A 101 -8.51 -23.76 -15.56
CA GLN A 101 -7.90 -22.78 -14.66
C GLN A 101 -6.90 -21.82 -15.33
N ASP A 102 -6.43 -22.14 -16.55
CA ASP A 102 -5.53 -21.26 -17.31
C ASP A 102 -6.27 -20.11 -17.99
N PHE A 103 -7.61 -20.06 -17.90
CA PHE A 103 -8.44 -19.03 -18.50
C PHE A 103 -9.11 -18.17 -17.45
N LEU A 104 -9.02 -16.84 -17.63
CA LEU A 104 -9.60 -15.85 -16.74
C LEU A 104 -10.36 -14.80 -17.56
N PRO A 105 -11.47 -14.26 -17.02
CA PRO A 105 -12.18 -13.16 -17.66
C PRO A 105 -11.40 -11.84 -17.53
N CYS A 106 -11.47 -11.02 -18.56
CA CYS A 106 -11.07 -9.62 -18.50
C CYS A 106 -12.10 -8.83 -17.71
N GLU A 107 -11.65 -8.05 -16.71
CA GLU A 107 -12.52 -7.23 -15.88
C GLU A 107 -13.24 -6.12 -16.66
N PHE A 108 -12.71 -5.70 -17.81
CA PHE A 108 -13.24 -4.60 -18.61
C PHE A 108 -14.22 -5.04 -19.70
N CYS A 109 -13.92 -6.12 -20.41
CA CYS A 109 -14.75 -6.59 -21.53
C CYS A 109 -15.48 -7.92 -21.25
N LEU A 110 -15.24 -8.54 -20.09
CA LEU A 110 -15.81 -9.83 -19.66
C LEU A 110 -15.42 -11.04 -20.53
N GLY A 111 -14.60 -10.83 -21.56
CA GLY A 111 -14.10 -11.90 -22.41
C GLY A 111 -13.10 -12.80 -21.69
N PHE A 112 -13.16 -14.11 -21.93
CA PHE A 112 -12.22 -15.09 -21.38
C PHE A 112 -10.94 -15.20 -22.22
N PHE A 113 -9.79 -14.99 -21.57
CA PHE A 113 -8.45 -15.07 -22.15
C PHE A 113 -7.58 -16.04 -21.37
N ARG A 114 -6.47 -16.48 -21.98
CA ARG A 114 -5.43 -17.21 -21.25
C ARG A 114 -4.77 -16.28 -20.24
N LYS A 115 -4.47 -16.78 -19.05
CA LYS A 115 -3.87 -16.02 -17.94
C LYS A 115 -2.62 -15.25 -18.35
N TRP A 116 -1.75 -15.85 -19.17
CA TRP A 116 -0.52 -15.20 -19.65
C TRP A 116 -0.73 -14.18 -20.78
N ASP A 117 -1.88 -14.19 -21.45
CA ASP A 117 -2.24 -13.23 -22.50
C ASP A 117 -3.17 -12.12 -21.97
N LEU A 118 -3.78 -12.33 -20.80
CA LEU A 118 -4.78 -11.44 -20.22
C LEU A 118 -4.22 -10.04 -19.95
N TRP A 119 -3.01 -9.94 -19.38
CA TRP A 119 -2.39 -8.65 -19.09
C TRP A 119 -2.11 -7.82 -20.36
N LYS A 120 -1.69 -8.47 -21.47
CA LYS A 120 -1.49 -7.81 -22.77
C LYS A 120 -2.81 -7.27 -23.32
N HIS A 121 -3.87 -8.07 -23.19
CA HIS A 121 -5.19 -7.65 -23.61
C HIS A 121 -5.72 -6.49 -22.76
N GLN A 122 -5.63 -6.56 -21.42
CA GLN A 122 -6.10 -5.51 -20.53
C GLN A 122 -5.44 -4.16 -20.83
N ALA A 123 -4.14 -4.16 -21.14
CA ALA A 123 -3.41 -2.95 -21.52
C ALA A 123 -3.96 -2.27 -22.79
N SER A 124 -4.51 -3.03 -23.74
CA SER A 124 -5.04 -2.52 -25.02
C SER A 124 -6.53 -2.81 -25.20
N CYS A 125 -7.27 -3.06 -24.11
CA CYS A 125 -8.66 -3.48 -24.20
C CYS A 125 -9.52 -2.29 -24.62
N PRO A 126 -10.39 -2.42 -25.64
CA PRO A 126 -11.25 -1.32 -26.09
C PRO A 126 -12.21 -0.79 -25.00
N ASN A 127 -12.53 -1.65 -24.02
CA ASN A 127 -13.39 -1.31 -22.88
C ASN A 127 -12.59 -1.01 -21.61
N ASN A 128 -11.25 -1.05 -21.67
CA ASN A 128 -10.44 -0.53 -20.58
C ASN A 128 -10.74 0.97 -20.51
N PRO A 129 -11.31 1.47 -19.39
CA PRO A 129 -11.49 2.90 -19.26
C PRO A 129 -10.13 3.56 -19.48
N PRO A 130 -10.05 4.68 -20.22
CA PRO A 130 -8.82 5.45 -20.23
C PRO A 130 -8.41 5.65 -18.76
N PRO A 131 -7.11 5.47 -18.41
CA PRO A 131 -6.67 5.74 -17.05
C PRO A 131 -7.27 7.09 -16.70
N SER A 132 -8.05 7.14 -15.62
CA SER A 132 -8.68 8.37 -15.16
C SER A 132 -7.64 9.46 -15.31
N GLN A 133 -7.89 10.50 -16.11
CA GLN A 133 -6.89 11.53 -16.47
C GLN A 133 -6.43 12.37 -15.28
N GLN A 134 -6.66 11.91 -14.05
CA GLN A 134 -5.86 12.28 -12.91
C GLN A 134 -4.80 11.19 -12.74
N PRO A 135 -3.51 11.45 -13.04
CA PRO A 135 -2.45 10.58 -12.55
C PRO A 135 -2.71 10.35 -11.07
N ARG A 136 -2.88 9.08 -10.67
CA ARG A 136 -3.02 8.79 -9.25
C ARG A 136 -1.75 9.37 -8.60
N PRO A 137 -1.84 10.25 -7.59
CA PRO A 137 -0.69 11.03 -7.08
C PRO A 137 0.49 10.19 -6.57
N TYR A 138 0.39 8.86 -6.64
CA TYR A 138 1.34 7.88 -6.14
C TYR A 138 1.95 6.98 -7.24
N ASP A 139 1.67 7.20 -8.54
CA ASP A 139 2.40 6.53 -9.62
C ASP A 139 3.84 7.08 -9.74
N ASN A 140 4.64 6.78 -8.71
CA ASN A 140 6.03 7.19 -8.58
C ASN A 140 6.91 5.92 -8.72
N PRO A 141 7.85 5.87 -9.67
CA PRO A 141 8.72 4.72 -9.88
C PRO A 141 9.57 4.38 -8.65
N VAL A 142 9.95 5.38 -7.86
CA VAL A 142 10.69 5.22 -6.60
C VAL A 142 9.79 4.62 -5.52
N LEU A 143 8.52 5.03 -5.43
CA LEU A 143 7.57 4.43 -4.50
C LEU A 143 7.34 2.95 -4.83
N ASN A 144 7.17 2.63 -6.11
CA ASN A 144 7.04 1.24 -6.57
C ASN A 144 8.29 0.42 -6.22
N LYS A 145 9.49 1.02 -6.34
CA LYS A 145 10.74 0.41 -5.90
C LYS A 145 10.69 0.09 -4.40
N ILE A 146 10.27 1.02 -3.56
CA ILE A 146 10.11 0.80 -2.10
C ILE A 146 9.12 -0.33 -1.82
N LEU A 147 7.95 -0.31 -2.46
CA LEU A 147 6.92 -1.32 -2.27
C LEU A 147 7.39 -2.73 -2.68
N CYS A 148 8.26 -2.82 -3.70
CA CYS A 148 8.88 -4.07 -4.13
C CYS A 148 9.94 -4.59 -3.15
N TYR A 149 10.83 -3.72 -2.65
CA TYR A 149 11.89 -4.10 -1.70
C TYR A 149 11.41 -4.24 -0.26
N MET A 150 10.22 -3.74 0.07
CA MET A 150 9.63 -3.91 1.39
C MET A 150 9.49 -5.40 1.71
N ASN A 151 10.09 -5.83 2.83
CA ASN A 151 10.06 -7.23 3.29
C ASN A 151 8.64 -7.82 3.16
N ARG A 152 8.54 -8.97 2.48
CA ARG A 152 7.25 -9.64 2.24
C ARG A 152 6.63 -10.07 3.57
N GLY A 153 5.32 -9.90 3.69
CA GLY A 153 4.55 -10.23 4.89
C GLY A 153 3.25 -9.44 4.96
N ALA A 154 2.37 -9.81 5.90
CA ALA A 154 1.02 -9.25 6.01
C ALA A 154 0.99 -7.71 6.01
N ILE A 155 1.90 -7.06 6.74
CA ILE A 155 2.00 -5.59 6.77
C ILE A 155 2.32 -5.01 5.39
N ALA A 156 3.22 -5.63 4.63
CA ALA A 156 3.56 -5.14 3.30
C ALA A 156 2.38 -5.28 2.33
N ASP A 157 1.56 -6.31 2.49
CA ASP A 157 0.37 -6.51 1.66
C ASP A 157 -0.74 -5.51 2.00
N ILE A 158 -0.91 -5.18 3.28
CA ILE A 158 -1.80 -4.10 3.73
C ILE A 158 -1.35 -2.77 3.13
N VAL A 159 -0.05 -2.44 3.23
CA VAL A 159 0.51 -1.19 2.70
C VAL A 159 0.35 -1.08 1.17
N ARG A 160 0.51 -2.18 0.42
CA ARG A 160 0.33 -2.18 -1.05
C ARG A 160 -1.12 -1.95 -1.47
N LYS A 161 -2.06 -2.45 -0.67
CA LYS A 161 -3.49 -2.32 -0.93
C LYS A 161 -4.04 -0.94 -0.55
N ASP A 162 -3.50 -0.31 0.50
CA ASP A 162 -4.04 0.95 1.03
C ASP A 162 -3.62 2.19 0.22
N ASP A 163 -4.61 2.92 -0.31
CA ASP A 163 -4.36 4.08 -1.16
C ASP A 163 -3.80 5.29 -0.39
N LEU A 164 -4.23 5.49 0.85
CA LEU A 164 -3.79 6.63 1.65
C LEU A 164 -2.37 6.47 2.16
N ILE A 165 -1.96 5.25 2.54
CA ILE A 165 -0.59 4.95 2.94
C ILE A 165 0.36 5.12 1.74
N LYS A 166 -0.05 4.68 0.53
CA LYS A 166 0.72 4.92 -0.70
C LYS A 166 0.90 6.42 -0.98
N MET A 167 -0.18 7.19 -0.83
CA MET A 167 -0.15 8.64 -1.00
C MET A 167 0.75 9.35 0.03
N LEU A 168 0.74 8.90 1.29
CA LEU A 168 1.71 9.38 2.28
C LEU A 168 3.15 9.05 1.86
N GLY A 169 3.40 7.84 1.36
CA GLY A 169 4.70 7.43 0.85
C GLY A 169 5.21 8.34 -0.27
N ALA A 170 4.36 8.63 -1.26
CA ALA A 170 4.67 9.56 -2.35
C ALA A 170 4.99 10.97 -1.82
N PHE A 171 4.16 11.51 -0.92
CA PHE A 171 4.37 12.82 -0.30
C PHE A 171 5.69 12.90 0.48
N LEU A 172 6.05 11.84 1.22
CA LEU A 172 7.30 11.83 1.98
C LEU A 172 8.53 11.77 1.06
N LEU A 173 8.44 11.06 -0.07
CA LEU A 173 9.51 11.04 -1.07
C LEU A 173 9.70 12.40 -1.74
N GLU A 174 8.61 13.09 -2.05
CA GLU A 174 8.66 14.44 -2.60
C GLU A 174 9.29 15.43 -1.60
N LYS A 175 8.99 15.27 -0.31
CA LYS A 175 9.50 16.15 0.75
C LYS A 175 10.96 15.90 1.13
N GLU A 176 11.33 14.65 1.39
CA GLU A 176 12.65 14.28 1.96
C GLU A 176 13.66 13.86 0.86
N GLY A 177 13.16 13.51 -0.33
CA GLY A 177 13.96 13.02 -1.44
C GLY A 177 14.22 11.51 -1.42
N GLU A 178 14.85 11.00 -2.49
CA GLU A 178 15.01 9.56 -2.73
C GLU A 178 16.01 8.86 -1.77
N ARG A 179 16.82 9.63 -1.03
CA ARG A 179 17.81 9.06 -0.09
C ARG A 179 17.16 8.40 1.13
N ASP A 180 15.96 8.83 1.49
CA ASP A 180 15.27 8.40 2.70
C ASP A 180 14.24 7.28 2.45
N CYS A 181 14.42 6.49 1.39
CA CYS A 181 13.56 5.33 1.06
C CYS A 181 13.33 4.39 2.25
N GLN A 182 14.35 4.18 3.11
CA GLN A 182 14.24 3.35 4.31
C GLN A 182 13.30 3.97 5.35
N LEU A 183 13.43 5.27 5.61
CA LEU A 183 12.58 6.02 6.53
C LEU A 183 11.13 6.06 6.03
N VAL A 184 10.93 6.26 4.72
CA VAL A 184 9.61 6.23 4.08
C VAL A 184 8.99 4.84 4.26
N SER A 185 9.74 3.77 3.93
CA SER A 185 9.28 2.39 4.14
C SER A 185 8.94 2.12 5.60
N GLN A 186 9.71 2.65 6.55
CA GLN A 186 9.43 2.51 7.98
C GLN A 186 8.10 3.17 8.34
N LYS A 187 7.90 4.45 7.97
CA LYS A 187 6.66 5.19 8.25
C LYS A 187 5.43 4.52 7.64
N MET A 188 5.54 4.04 6.41
CA MET A 188 4.47 3.28 5.74
C MET A 188 4.14 1.99 6.50
N ARG A 189 5.16 1.26 6.97
CA ARG A 189 4.95 0.03 7.76
C ARG A 189 4.41 0.30 9.16
N GLU A 190 4.78 1.41 9.80
CA GLU A 190 4.21 1.83 11.08
C GLU A 190 2.69 2.05 10.94
N LEU A 191 2.24 2.72 9.87
CA LEU A 191 0.82 2.85 9.57
C LEU A 191 0.16 1.53 9.16
N GLY A 192 0.86 0.68 8.40
CA GLY A 192 0.35 -0.64 8.04
C GLY A 192 0.07 -1.52 9.27
N ARG A 193 0.90 -1.43 10.32
CA ARG A 193 0.65 -2.10 11.61
C ARG A 193 -0.59 -1.54 12.32
N LEU A 194 -0.76 -0.23 12.30
CA LEU A 194 -1.97 0.38 12.86
C LEU A 194 -3.22 -0.04 12.08
N LEU A 195 -3.17 -0.05 10.75
CA LEU A 195 -4.30 -0.48 9.91
C LEU A 195 -4.64 -1.97 10.13
N GLN A 196 -3.63 -2.82 10.30
CA GLN A 196 -3.85 -4.21 10.70
C GLN A 196 -4.65 -4.29 12.01
N GLN A 197 -4.29 -3.48 13.01
CA GLN A 197 -5.02 -3.48 14.27
C GLN A 197 -6.45 -2.94 14.11
N LEU A 198 -6.64 -1.91 13.29
CA LEU A 198 -7.97 -1.37 12.96
C LEU A 198 -8.87 -2.41 12.28
N MET A 199 -8.32 -3.23 11.38
CA MET A 199 -9.04 -4.36 10.75
C MET A 199 -9.54 -5.36 11.78
N VAL A 200 -8.73 -5.67 12.80
CA VAL A 200 -9.09 -6.57 13.89
C VAL A 200 -10.18 -5.96 14.77
N VAL A 201 -10.06 -4.67 15.11
CA VAL A 201 -11.02 -3.98 16.00
C VAL A 201 -12.41 -3.84 15.35
N GLU A 202 -12.48 -3.58 14.04
CA GLU A 202 -13.75 -3.49 13.30
C GLU A 202 -14.24 -4.84 12.73
N ASN A 203 -13.46 -5.92 12.89
CA ASN A 203 -13.74 -7.23 12.32
C ASN A 203 -14.01 -7.19 10.79
N ASN A 204 -13.22 -6.39 10.07
CA ASN A 204 -13.37 -6.18 8.62
C ASN A 204 -12.01 -6.01 7.94
N GLU A 205 -11.68 -6.92 7.03
CA GLU A 205 -10.39 -6.93 6.29
C GLU A 205 -10.37 -6.01 5.06
N ALA A 206 -11.51 -5.45 4.65
CA ALA A 206 -11.62 -4.61 3.45
C ALA A 206 -11.48 -3.10 3.74
N VAL A 207 -11.30 -2.71 5.01
CA VAL A 207 -11.21 -1.30 5.40
C VAL A 207 -9.93 -0.64 4.89
N GLN A 208 -10.03 0.64 4.57
CA GLN A 208 -8.92 1.51 4.23
C GLN A 208 -8.65 2.47 5.40
N LEU A 209 -7.41 2.98 5.50
CA LEU A 209 -7.06 3.96 6.52
C LEU A 209 -7.91 5.24 6.41
N SER A 210 -8.33 5.60 5.19
CA SER A 210 -9.21 6.75 4.95
C SER A 210 -10.56 6.63 5.65
N ASP A 211 -11.06 5.41 5.85
CA ASP A 211 -12.36 5.15 6.48
C ASP A 211 -12.37 5.50 7.98
N PHE A 212 -11.19 5.70 8.58
CA PHE A 212 -11.05 6.03 9.99
C PHE A 212 -10.75 7.52 10.25
N ILE A 213 -10.43 8.31 9.22
CA ILE A 213 -10.12 9.73 9.36
C ILE A 213 -11.43 10.54 9.37
N LYS A 214 -12.22 10.31 10.42
CA LYS A 214 -13.46 11.02 10.71
C LYS A 214 -13.69 11.09 12.22
N PRO A 215 -14.41 12.11 12.73
CA PRO A 215 -14.57 12.32 14.18
C PRO A 215 -15.13 11.10 14.91
N GLU A 216 -16.10 10.40 14.29
CA GLU A 216 -16.81 9.26 14.88
C GLU A 216 -15.90 8.05 15.11
N LYS A 217 -14.80 7.95 14.35
CA LYS A 217 -13.84 6.86 14.43
C LYS A 217 -12.62 7.20 15.29
N PHE A 218 -12.58 8.38 15.92
CA PHE A 218 -11.45 8.81 16.72
C PHE A 218 -11.14 7.86 17.89
N ASP A 219 -12.13 7.47 18.68
CA ASP A 219 -11.91 6.57 19.81
C ASP A 219 -11.50 5.15 19.36
N VAL A 220 -11.96 4.70 18.20
CA VAL A 220 -11.52 3.44 17.57
C VAL A 220 -10.03 3.50 17.25
N ILE A 221 -9.55 4.62 16.68
CA ILE A 221 -8.12 4.84 16.45
C ILE A 221 -7.34 4.83 17.76
N ILE A 222 -7.83 5.53 18.79
CA ILE A 222 -7.15 5.57 20.10
C ILE A 222 -7.01 4.14 20.67
N LYS A 223 -8.07 3.33 20.61
CA LYS A 223 -8.02 1.93 21.04
C LYS A 223 -6.99 1.13 20.24
N ALA A 224 -7.03 1.21 18.91
CA ALA A 224 -6.09 0.49 18.05
C ALA A 224 -4.63 0.93 18.27
N VAL A 225 -4.38 2.23 18.50
CA VAL A 225 -3.03 2.74 18.83
C VAL A 225 -2.56 2.19 20.17
N ARG A 226 -3.42 2.14 21.18
CA ARG A 226 -3.09 1.58 22.50
C ARG A 226 -2.69 0.11 22.40
N GLU A 227 -3.43 -0.67 21.62
CA GLU A 227 -3.13 -2.08 21.36
C GLU A 227 -1.82 -2.23 20.55
N THR A 228 -1.64 -1.45 19.49
CA THR A 228 -0.44 -1.48 18.63
C THR A 228 0.85 -1.16 19.38
N THR A 229 0.77 -0.25 20.36
CA THR A 229 1.94 0.25 21.11
C THR A 229 2.13 -0.44 22.46
N GLY A 230 1.22 -1.35 22.83
CA GLY A 230 1.27 -2.14 24.05
C GLY A 230 1.06 -1.30 25.30
N PHE A 231 -0.02 -0.54 25.36
CA PHE A 231 -0.45 0.11 26.60
C PHE A 231 -0.86 -0.94 27.61
N MET A 232 -0.21 -0.94 28.77
CA MET A 232 -0.51 -1.86 29.86
C MET A 232 -1.63 -1.32 30.75
N PRO A 233 -2.35 -2.21 31.46
CA PRO A 233 -3.25 -1.79 32.52
C PRO A 233 -2.51 -0.90 33.53
N PRO A 234 -3.14 0.16 34.04
CA PRO A 234 -2.48 1.07 34.96
C PRO A 234 -2.11 0.36 36.26
N ILE A 235 -0.84 0.37 36.61
CA ILE A 235 -0.33 -0.15 37.88
C ILE A 235 -0.12 1.05 38.79
N ARG A 236 -0.83 1.10 39.93
CA ARG A 236 -0.76 2.22 40.90
C ARG A 236 -0.99 3.61 40.26
N GLY A 237 -1.93 3.69 39.31
CA GLY A 237 -2.27 4.94 38.61
C GLY A 237 -1.27 5.36 37.52
N GLN A 238 -0.16 4.64 37.34
CA GLN A 238 0.78 4.87 36.23
C GLN A 238 0.44 3.94 35.07
N GLN A 239 0.28 4.53 33.88
CA GLN A 239 0.01 3.81 32.65
C GLN A 239 1.31 3.68 31.86
N GLU A 240 1.86 2.47 31.78
CA GLU A 240 3.09 2.18 31.04
C GLU A 240 2.77 1.84 29.57
N VAL A 241 3.64 2.30 28.68
CA VAL A 241 3.57 2.03 27.24
C VAL A 241 4.78 1.20 26.81
N ASN A 242 4.57 0.04 26.19
CA ASN A 242 5.68 -0.81 25.75
C ASN A 242 6.55 -0.11 24.68
N ILE A 243 5.93 0.44 23.63
CA ILE A 243 6.61 1.10 22.51
C ILE A 243 6.21 2.59 22.42
N PRO A 244 6.65 3.43 23.36
CA PRO A 244 6.17 4.81 23.48
C PRO A 244 6.57 5.69 22.29
N SER A 245 7.75 5.46 21.70
CA SER A 245 8.19 6.21 20.51
C SER A 245 7.29 5.95 19.30
N LEU A 246 6.75 4.74 19.15
CA LEU A 246 5.82 4.42 18.06
C LEU A 246 4.50 5.18 18.22
N ALA A 247 3.98 5.29 19.44
CA ALA A 247 2.75 6.04 19.74
C ALA A 247 2.88 7.52 19.30
N LEU A 248 4.02 8.14 19.59
CA LEU A 248 4.32 9.51 19.16
C LEU A 248 4.44 9.61 17.63
N LYS A 249 5.15 8.68 16.98
CA LYS A 249 5.30 8.65 15.52
C LYS A 249 3.96 8.49 14.80
N LEU A 250 3.09 7.60 15.29
CA LEU A 250 1.76 7.35 14.71
C LEU A 250 0.91 8.61 14.67
N ARG A 251 0.96 9.45 15.73
CA ARG A 251 0.29 10.76 15.72
C ARG A 251 0.69 11.60 14.52
N HIS A 252 1.99 11.73 14.28
CA HIS A 252 2.53 12.56 13.22
C HIS A 252 2.15 12.02 11.84
N SER A 253 2.28 10.70 11.64
CA SER A 253 1.90 10.05 10.38
C SER A 253 0.39 10.19 10.09
N LEU A 254 -0.47 9.92 11.08
CA LEU A 254 -1.93 10.10 10.95
C LEU A 254 -2.32 11.55 10.68
N SER A 255 -1.69 12.51 11.36
CA SER A 255 -1.96 13.94 11.14
C SER A 255 -1.66 14.33 9.69
N LYS A 256 -0.57 13.80 9.12
CA LYS A 256 -0.22 14.02 7.71
C LYS A 256 -1.20 13.35 6.75
N CYS A 257 -1.61 12.11 7.01
CA CYS A 257 -2.67 11.44 6.25
C CYS A 257 -3.97 12.26 6.25
N ALA A 258 -4.37 12.81 7.41
CA ALA A 258 -5.54 13.67 7.51
C ALA A 258 -5.39 14.98 6.72
N THR A 259 -4.19 15.59 6.69
CA THR A 259 -3.93 16.75 5.83
C THR A 259 -4.04 16.40 4.36
N LEU A 260 -3.48 15.26 3.93
CA LEU A 260 -3.55 14.82 2.53
C LEU A 260 -5.00 14.57 2.09
N LEU A 261 -5.79 13.84 2.89
CA LEU A 261 -7.21 13.63 2.58
C LEU A 261 -8.01 14.93 2.57
N HIS A 262 -7.74 15.85 3.50
CA HIS A 262 -8.41 17.14 3.54
C HIS A 262 -8.13 17.94 2.26
N ASN A 263 -6.88 17.95 1.80
CA ASN A 263 -6.50 18.62 0.56
C ASN A 263 -7.19 17.98 -0.64
N GLN A 264 -7.29 16.65 -0.69
CA GLN A 264 -8.03 15.95 -1.74
C GLN A 264 -9.53 16.29 -1.72
N ALA A 265 -10.15 16.35 -0.54
CA ALA A 265 -11.55 16.72 -0.39
C ALA A 265 -11.81 18.14 -0.90
N ILE A 266 -10.91 19.10 -0.62
CA ILE A 266 -10.97 20.46 -1.17
C ILE A 266 -10.88 20.44 -2.70
N CYS A 267 -9.88 19.74 -3.26
CA CYS A 267 -9.70 19.65 -4.71
C CYS A 267 -10.91 19.00 -5.39
N ALA A 268 -11.53 18.01 -4.75
CA ALA A 268 -12.75 17.34 -5.21
C ALA A 268 -14.04 18.15 -4.97
N ARG A 269 -13.96 19.35 -4.36
CA ARG A 269 -15.10 20.18 -3.97
C ARG A 269 -16.12 19.45 -3.08
N ASN A 270 -15.64 18.56 -2.23
CA ASN A 270 -16.45 17.85 -1.24
C ASN A 270 -16.31 18.53 0.13
N ASP A 271 -17.12 19.57 0.35
CA ASP A 271 -17.04 20.41 1.55
C ASP A 271 -17.45 19.66 2.83
N LEU A 272 -18.37 18.69 2.73
CA LEU A 272 -18.78 17.86 3.86
C LEU A 272 -17.60 17.05 4.39
N MET A 273 -16.93 16.31 3.50
CA MET A 273 -15.77 15.50 3.84
C MET A 273 -14.62 16.37 4.38
N ALA A 274 -14.36 17.52 3.75
CA ALA A 274 -13.33 18.45 4.22
C ALA A 274 -13.63 18.95 5.66
N LYS A 275 -14.91 19.25 5.96
CA LYS A 275 -15.34 19.69 7.28
C LYS A 275 -15.21 18.58 8.34
N GLU A 276 -15.60 17.35 8.02
CA GLU A 276 -15.44 16.19 8.91
C GLU A 276 -13.96 15.95 9.25
N ILE A 277 -13.08 15.95 8.23
CA ILE A 277 -11.64 15.77 8.45
C ILE A 277 -11.07 16.92 9.30
N LYS A 278 -11.56 18.16 9.13
CA LYS A 278 -11.15 19.30 9.95
C LYS A 278 -11.54 19.12 11.42
N TYR A 279 -12.72 18.57 11.69
CA TYR A 279 -13.12 18.21 13.06
C TYR A 279 -12.27 17.07 13.63
N PHE A 280 -11.98 16.04 12.84
CA PHE A 280 -11.07 14.96 13.24
C PHE A 280 -9.67 15.51 13.61
N GLN A 281 -9.12 16.41 12.79
CA GLN A 281 -7.85 17.07 13.08
C GLN A 281 -7.90 17.92 14.36
N LYS A 282 -9.06 18.51 14.69
CA LYS A 282 -9.24 19.21 15.97
C LYS A 282 -9.14 18.24 17.14
N LEU A 283 -9.83 17.09 17.08
CA LEU A 283 -9.74 16.03 18.08
C LEU A 283 -8.31 15.50 18.23
N MET A 284 -7.61 15.26 17.11
CA MET A 284 -6.20 14.86 17.11
C MET A 284 -5.28 15.87 17.83
N ARG A 285 -5.61 17.16 17.82
CA ARG A 285 -4.84 18.19 18.54
C ARG A 285 -5.23 18.32 20.00
N SER A 286 -6.53 18.26 20.32
CA SER A 286 -7.02 18.49 21.69
C SER A 286 -6.96 17.25 22.58
N GLU A 287 -7.24 16.06 22.03
CA GLU A 287 -7.42 14.86 22.84
C GLU A 287 -6.26 13.88 22.82
N TRP A 288 -5.49 13.86 21.72
CA TRP A 288 -4.41 12.89 21.59
C TRP A 288 -3.36 13.03 22.69
N GLU A 289 -3.09 14.26 23.13
CA GLU A 289 -2.05 14.55 24.10
C GLU A 289 -2.26 13.79 25.41
N TYR A 290 -3.43 13.95 26.04
CA TYR A 290 -3.70 13.28 27.31
C TYR A 290 -4.02 11.79 27.12
N LYS A 291 -4.62 11.37 26.01
CA LYS A 291 -4.97 9.95 25.79
C LYS A 291 -3.77 9.06 25.49
N ILE A 292 -2.71 9.61 24.86
CA ILE A 292 -1.58 8.86 24.31
C ILE A 292 -0.22 9.51 24.62
N SER A 293 -0.01 10.77 24.21
CA SER A 293 1.33 11.38 24.24
C SER A 293 1.88 11.53 25.65
N HIS A 294 1.07 11.97 26.61
CA HIS A 294 1.47 12.19 27.99
C HIS A 294 2.03 10.90 28.62
N HIS A 295 1.29 9.80 28.49
CA HIS A 295 1.73 8.48 28.98
C HIS A 295 3.02 8.02 28.29
N SER A 296 3.09 8.19 26.96
CA SER A 296 4.27 7.79 26.17
C SER A 296 5.52 8.58 26.57
N LEU A 297 5.39 9.90 26.77
CA LEU A 297 6.48 10.77 27.21
C LEU A 297 6.91 10.48 28.66
N SER A 298 5.95 10.20 29.55
CA SER A 298 6.24 9.79 30.94
C SER A 298 7.04 8.49 30.96
N THR A 299 6.60 7.47 30.22
CA THR A 299 7.33 6.19 30.13
C THR A 299 8.73 6.39 29.55
N LEU A 300 8.90 7.23 28.52
CA LEU A 300 10.24 7.55 27.99
C LEU A 300 11.13 8.23 29.03
N LYS A 301 10.58 9.19 29.78
CA LYS A 301 11.30 9.88 30.84
C LYS A 301 11.71 8.92 31.95
N GLU A 302 10.80 8.07 32.43
CA GLU A 302 11.09 7.05 33.43
C GLU A 302 12.16 6.07 32.97
N ARG A 303 12.07 5.56 31.73
CA ARG A 303 13.09 4.68 31.16
C ARG A 303 14.45 5.37 31.06
N LYS A 304 14.49 6.65 30.71
CA LYS A 304 15.74 7.44 30.68
C LYS A 304 16.32 7.64 32.08
N MET A 305 15.47 7.88 33.09
CA MET A 305 15.91 8.02 34.49
C MET A 305 16.41 6.71 35.07
N ASN A 306 15.80 5.59 34.68
CA ASN A 306 16.15 4.24 35.13
C ASN A 306 17.27 3.60 34.30
N ALA A 307 17.71 4.24 33.21
CA ALA A 307 18.80 3.74 32.40
C ALA A 307 20.10 3.76 33.21
N VAL A 308 20.64 2.57 33.48
CA VAL A 308 21.92 2.42 34.17
C VAL A 308 23.00 3.11 33.34
N GLN A 309 23.63 4.14 33.89
CA GLN A 309 24.80 4.76 33.29
C GLN A 309 25.99 3.82 33.48
N VAL A 310 26.35 3.08 32.42
CA VAL A 310 27.57 2.28 32.41
C VAL A 310 28.74 3.24 32.31
N LEU A 311 29.37 3.52 33.44
CA LEU A 311 30.60 4.28 33.47
C LEU A 311 31.74 3.43 32.91
N PRO A 312 32.67 4.00 32.12
CA PRO A 312 33.85 3.27 31.67
C PRO A 312 34.66 2.77 32.87
N LEU A 313 35.25 1.58 32.73
CA LEU A 313 36.11 1.01 33.76
C LEU A 313 37.29 1.94 34.04
N ALA A 314 37.74 1.98 35.29
CA ALA A 314 38.86 2.81 35.70
C ALA A 314 40.14 2.47 34.89
N GLU A 315 40.29 1.20 34.50
CA GLU A 315 41.36 0.71 33.63
C GLU A 315 41.32 1.36 32.25
N ASP A 316 40.14 1.48 31.64
CA ASP A 316 40.00 2.07 30.32
C ASP A 316 40.18 3.60 30.37
N MET A 317 39.75 4.24 31.45
CA MET A 317 40.08 5.64 31.72
C MET A 317 41.59 5.87 31.86
N LYS A 318 42.32 4.95 32.51
CA LYS A 318 43.79 5.00 32.62
C LYS A 318 44.45 4.81 31.25
N LYS A 319 44.00 3.85 30.44
CA LYS A 319 44.50 3.62 29.08
C LYS A 319 44.28 4.85 28.20
N LEU A 320 43.07 5.42 28.22
CA LEU A 320 42.75 6.64 27.48
C LEU A 320 43.66 7.81 27.92
N ARG A 321 43.80 8.03 29.23
CA ARG A 321 44.69 9.08 29.76
C ARG A 321 46.14 8.88 29.32
N LYS A 322 46.63 7.64 29.32
CA LYS A 322 47.99 7.31 28.87
C LYS A 322 48.16 7.64 27.39
N PHE A 323 47.24 7.15 26.55
CA PHE A 323 47.23 7.42 25.11
C PHE A 323 47.21 8.93 24.80
N VAL A 324 46.29 9.68 25.43
CA VAL A 324 46.19 11.14 25.23
C VAL A 324 47.48 11.85 25.65
N LYS A 325 48.09 11.46 26.78
CA LYS A 325 49.38 12.02 27.21
C LYS A 325 50.49 11.73 26.20
N GLU A 326 50.59 10.48 25.73
CA GLU A 326 51.60 10.07 24.75
C GLU A 326 51.44 10.86 23.44
N ALA A 327 50.22 10.99 22.92
CA ALA A 327 49.91 11.78 21.73
C ALA A 327 50.30 13.27 21.91
N ILE A 328 49.95 13.88 23.05
CA ILE A 328 50.34 15.26 23.37
C ILE A 328 51.86 15.41 23.38
N THR A 329 52.59 14.48 24.02
CA THR A 329 54.05 14.59 24.10
C THR A 329 54.72 14.43 22.74
N GLU A 330 54.27 13.47 21.93
CA GLU A 330 54.84 13.23 20.60
C GLU A 330 54.57 14.41 19.67
N HIS A 331 53.35 14.95 19.66
CA HIS A 331 53.01 16.11 18.85
C HIS A 331 53.70 17.39 19.33
N SER A 332 53.83 17.60 20.64
CA SER A 332 54.61 18.71 21.22
C SER A 332 56.08 18.64 20.82
N ARG A 333 56.65 17.43 20.74
CA ARG A 333 58.02 17.20 20.26
C ARG A 333 58.15 17.52 18.77
N GLN A 334 57.19 17.07 17.95
CA GLN A 334 57.15 17.37 16.51
C GLN A 334 57.01 18.88 16.23
N LEU A 335 56.22 19.61 17.03
CA LEU A 335 56.07 21.06 16.93
C LEU A 335 57.35 21.82 17.27
N LYS A 336 58.14 21.34 18.24
CA LYS A 336 59.45 21.91 18.58
C LYS A 336 60.49 21.70 17.47
N LEU A 337 60.39 20.60 16.71
CA LEU A 337 61.34 20.24 15.65
C LEU A 337 61.01 20.87 14.29
N SER A 338 59.73 21.19 14.03
CA SER A 338 59.30 21.91 12.83
C SER A 338 58.12 22.84 13.18
N PRO A 339 58.35 24.15 13.39
CA PRO A 339 57.28 25.10 13.66
C PRO A 339 56.52 25.40 12.36
N ASN A 340 55.58 24.52 11.97
CA ASN A 340 54.68 24.75 10.84
C ASN A 340 53.24 24.85 11.35
N VAL A 341 52.69 26.05 11.27
CA VAL A 341 51.40 26.47 11.83
C VAL A 341 50.22 25.66 11.26
N GLN A 342 50.35 25.09 10.05
CA GLN A 342 49.28 24.27 9.43
C GLN A 342 49.09 22.87 10.07
N LYS A 343 50.04 22.39 10.89
CA LYS A 343 49.87 21.13 11.63
C LYS A 343 49.09 21.29 12.95
N LEU A 344 48.87 22.51 13.43
CA LEU A 344 48.19 22.76 14.71
C LEU A 344 46.70 22.39 14.65
N ASP A 345 46.01 22.64 13.54
CA ASP A 345 44.57 22.34 13.40
C ASP A 345 44.28 20.83 13.52
N ARG A 346 45.09 19.99 12.88
CA ARG A 346 44.97 18.52 12.99
C ARG A 346 45.22 18.01 14.41
N THR A 347 46.00 18.73 15.21
CA THR A 347 46.25 18.37 16.61
C THR A 347 45.10 18.71 17.55
N CYS A 348 44.31 19.74 17.24
CA CYS A 348 43.07 20.02 17.95
C CYS A 348 41.98 18.99 17.60
N GLU A 349 41.86 18.60 16.33
CA GLU A 349 40.91 17.58 15.88
C GLU A 349 41.17 16.20 16.50
N ALA A 350 42.43 15.79 16.63
CA ALA A 350 42.80 14.52 17.24
C ALA A 350 42.64 14.49 18.78
N ALA A 351 42.81 15.64 19.45
CA ALA A 351 42.72 15.74 20.91
C ALA A 351 41.28 15.88 21.42
N PHE A 352 40.40 16.50 20.64
CA PHE A 352 39.00 16.74 21.02
C PHE A 352 38.01 15.81 20.31
N GLY A 353 38.50 14.93 19.42
CA GLY A 353 37.67 14.10 18.55
C GLY A 353 37.02 14.96 17.47
N GLU A 354 36.80 14.38 16.29
CA GLU A 354 35.91 15.00 15.31
C GLU A 354 34.62 15.36 16.04
N GLY A 355 34.29 16.65 16.06
CA GLY A 355 32.99 17.13 16.49
C GLY A 355 31.96 16.49 15.59
N GLY A 356 31.51 15.30 15.97
CA GLY A 356 30.34 14.67 15.39
C GLY A 356 29.21 15.66 15.58
N ASP A 357 28.73 16.19 14.45
CA ASP A 357 27.52 16.97 14.33
C ASP A 357 26.46 16.39 15.29
N VAL A 358 26.24 17.08 16.41
CA VAL A 358 25.02 16.92 17.18
C VAL A 358 23.93 17.57 16.33
N LYS A 359 23.31 16.76 15.47
CA LYS A 359 22.04 17.08 14.79
C LYS A 359 20.89 16.40 15.49
#